data_AF-A0A1F9CX80-F1
#
_entry.id   AF-A0A1F9CX80-F1
#
_cell.length_a   1.000
_cell.length_b   1.000
_cell.length_c   1.000
_cell.angle_alpha   90.00
_cell.angle_beta   90.00
_cell.angle_gamma   90.00
#
_symmetry.space_group_name_H-M   'P 1'
#
loop_
_entity.id
_entity.type
_entity.pdbx_description
1 polymer ?
#
loop_
_entity_poly.entity_id
_entity_poly.type
_entity_poly.pdbx_seq_one_letter_code
_entity_poly.pdbx_strand_id
1 'polypeptide(L)' 'MKNKKCKNDATHRYTWPGKDEAVACETHINGIRAIASAIGMRLQTIPLSEEDRKIGLKCSSSD' A
#
# COMPACT_ATOMS: atom_id res chain seq x y z
N MET A 1 0.23 10.93 -19.38
CA MET A 1 0.13 9.46 -19.26
C MET A 1 -0.93 9.15 -18.22
N LYS A 2 -1.96 8.33 -18.53
CA LYS A 2 -2.95 7.92 -17.51
C LYS A 2 -2.31 6.82 -16.65
N ASN A 3 -1.94 7.15 -15.41
CA ASN A 3 -1.49 6.16 -14.44
C ASN A 3 -2.54 5.06 -14.30
N LYS A 4 -2.20 3.83 -14.70
CA LYS A 4 -3.10 2.69 -14.55
C LYS A 4 -3.14 2.36 -13.07
N LYS A 5 -4.34 2.26 -12.50
CA LYS A 5 -4.48 1.77 -11.11
C LYS A 5 -4.05 0.31 -11.07
N CYS A 6 -3.27 -0.05 -10.05
CA CYS A 6 -2.92 -1.44 -9.80
C CYS A 6 -4.20 -2.27 -9.61
N LYS A 7 -4.24 -3.46 -10.19
CA LYS A 7 -5.41 -4.36 -10.14
C LYS A 7 -5.32 -5.42 -9.04
N ASN A 8 -4.16 -5.53 -8.37
CA ASN A 8 -3.92 -6.54 -7.35
C ASN A 8 -4.70 -6.23 -6.07
N ASP A 9 -5.05 -7.29 -5.35
CA ASP A 9 -5.65 -7.17 -4.03
C ASP A 9 -4.67 -6.53 -3.04
N ALA A 10 -5.21 -5.66 -2.20
CA ALA A 10 -4.44 -5.11 -1.11
C ALA A 10 -4.14 -6.21 -0.08
N THR A 11 -2.91 -6.20 0.43
CA THR A 11 -2.47 -7.09 1.51
C THR A 11 -2.10 -6.32 2.77
N HIS A 12 -1.80 -5.03 2.63
CA HIS A 12 -1.35 -4.17 3.71
C HIS A 12 -2.05 -2.82 3.69
N ARG A 13 -2.21 -2.28 4.88
CA ARG A 13 -2.59 -0.91 5.17
C ARG A 13 -1.36 -0.16 5.68
N TYR A 14 -1.22 1.10 5.32
CA TYR A 14 -0.08 1.93 5.68
C TYR A 14 -0.47 3.40 5.76
N THR A 15 0.34 4.19 6.48
CA THR A 15 0.23 5.64 6.54
C THR A 15 1.44 6.27 5.87
N TRP A 16 1.23 7.39 5.18
CA TRP A 16 2.29 8.13 4.49
C TRP A 16 2.14 9.62 4.79
N PRO A 17 3.24 10.39 5.00
CA PRO A 17 3.12 11.82 5.27
C PRO A 17 2.32 12.56 4.19
N GLY A 18 1.30 13.31 4.61
CA GLY A 18 0.43 14.05 3.69
C GLY A 18 -0.61 13.19 2.97
N LYS A 19 -0.79 11.93 3.38
CA LYS A 19 -1.89 11.07 2.94
C LYS A 19 -2.57 10.44 4.14
N ASP A 20 -3.88 10.30 4.07
CA ASP A 20 -4.61 9.46 5.00
C ASP A 20 -4.13 8.00 4.90
N GLU A 21 -4.74 7.14 5.71
CA GLU A 21 -4.56 5.71 5.62
C GLU A 21 -4.80 5.18 4.18
N ALA A 22 -3.85 4.38 3.69
CA ALA A 22 -3.88 3.83 2.34
C ALA A 22 -3.65 2.32 2.37
N VAL A 23 -4.03 1.64 1.28
CA VAL A 23 -3.84 0.20 1.13
C VAL A 23 -3.02 -0.15 -0.11
N ALA A 24 -2.18 -1.17 0.00
CA ALA A 24 -1.30 -1.61 -1.07
C ALA A 24 -1.21 -3.14 -1.14
N CYS A 25 -0.97 -3.66 -2.33
CA CYS A 25 -0.60 -5.06 -2.54
C CYS A 25 0.85 -5.30 -2.09
N GLU A 26 1.25 -6.56 -2.04
CA GLU A 26 2.58 -6.97 -1.57
C GLU A 26 3.72 -6.30 -2.36
N THR A 27 3.61 -6.24 -3.68
CA THR A 27 4.63 -5.64 -4.54
C THR A 27 4.80 -4.15 -4.23
N HIS A 28 3.68 -3.41 -4.18
CA HIS A 28 3.73 -1.98 -3.95
C HIS A 28 4.14 -1.63 -2.53
N ILE A 29 3.73 -2.39 -1.51
CA ILE A 29 4.16 -2.10 -0.14
C ILE A 29 5.66 -2.30 0.04
N ASN A 30 6.27 -3.28 -0.65
CA ASN A 30 7.71 -3.47 -0.63
C ASN A 30 8.45 -2.31 -1.31
N GLY A 31 7.91 -1.78 -2.41
CA GLY A 31 8.42 -0.54 -3.02
C GLY A 31 8.31 0.66 -2.08
N ILE A 32 7.17 0.85 -1.44
CA ILE A 32 6.95 1.96 -0.49
C ILE A 32 7.88 1.84 0.72
N ARG A 33 8.10 0.62 1.24
CA ARG A 33 9.08 0.34 2.31
C ARG A 33 10.49 0.73 1.90
N ALA A 34 10.89 0.40 0.66
CA ALA A 34 12.21 0.76 0.13
C ALA A 34 12.37 2.28 0.02
N ILE A 35 11.36 2.99 -0.48
CA ILE A 35 11.37 4.47 -0.56
C ILE A 35 11.46 5.06 0.83
N ALA A 36 10.61 4.63 1.77
CA ALA A 36 10.62 5.10 3.14
C ALA A 36 12.00 4.90 3.79
N SER A 37 12.59 3.72 3.63
CA SER A 37 13.95 3.44 4.10
C SER A 37 15.00 4.35 3.46
N ALA A 38 14.92 4.59 2.14
CA ALA A 38 15.87 5.43 1.42
C ALA A 38 15.84 6.89 1.88
N ILE A 39 14.68 7.40 2.32
CA ILE A 39 14.53 8.76 2.85
C ILE A 39 14.68 8.83 4.38
N GLY A 40 15.08 7.73 5.04
CA GLY A 40 15.24 7.68 6.50
C GLY A 40 13.93 7.74 7.28
N MET A 41 12.80 7.44 6.64
CA MET A 41 11.47 7.43 7.25
C MET A 41 11.07 6.03 7.70
N ARG A 42 10.58 5.93 8.94
CA ARG A 42 9.97 4.69 9.42
C ARG A 42 8.54 4.56 8.88
N LEU A 43 8.30 3.56 8.04
CA LEU A 43 6.97 3.22 7.57
C LEU A 43 6.32 2.19 8.49
N GLN A 44 5.14 2.49 9.02
CA GLN A 44 4.31 1.49 9.68
C GLN A 44 3.38 0.84 8.66
N THR A 45 3.35 -0.49 8.66
CA THR A 45 2.49 -1.28 7.77
C THR A 45 1.75 -2.31 8.60
N ILE A 46 0.45 -2.41 8.40
CA ILE A 46 -0.45 -3.34 9.09
C ILE A 46 -0.98 -4.33 8.06
N PRO A 47 -0.73 -5.65 8.21
CA PRO A 47 -1.35 -6.65 7.33
C PRO A 47 -2.87 -6.60 7.44
N LEU A 48 -3.56 -6.69 6.31
CA LEU A 48 -5.02 -6.78 6.28
C LEU A 48 -5.47 -8.15 6.81
N SER A 49 -6.48 -8.13 7.68
CA SER A 49 -7.10 -9.34 8.24
C SER A 49 -7.81 -10.16 7.16
N GLU A 50 -8.19 -11.40 7.47
CA GLU A 50 -9.01 -12.20 6.55
C GLU A 50 -10.36 -11.53 6.25
N GLU A 51 -10.92 -10.81 7.22
CA GLU A 51 -12.17 -10.06 7.05
C GLU A 51 -11.99 -8.89 6.09
N ASP A 52 -10.90 -8.12 6.22
CA ASP A 52 -10.56 -7.04 5.28
C ASP A 52 -10.36 -7.56 3.85
N ARG A 53 -9.78 -8.76 3.71
CA ARG A 53 -9.57 -9.39 2.39
C ARG A 53 -10.88 -9.81 1.74
N LYS A 54 -11.89 -10.22 2.52
CA LYS A 54 -13.23 -10.55 2.01
C LYS A 54 -13.96 -9.33 1.43
N ILE A 55 -13.64 -8.13 1.93
CA ILE A 55 -14.17 -6.87 1.39
C ILE A 55 -13.61 -6.58 -0.01
N GLY A 56 -12.51 -7.24 -0.41
CA GLY A 56 -11.95 -7.14 -1.76
C GLY A 56 -11.27 -5.81 -2.05
N LEU A 57 -10.62 -5.22 -1.03
CA LEU A 57 -9.89 -3.95 -1.17
C LEU A 57 -8.79 -4.08 -2.23
N LYS A 58 -8.77 -3.15 -3.19
CA LYS A 58 -7.76 -3.09 -4.26
C LYS A 58 -6.62 -2.15 -3.88
N CYS A 59 -5.43 -2.45 -4.39
CA CYS A 59 -4.26 -1.61 -4.21
C CYS A 59 -4.53 -0.16 -4.67
N SER A 60 -4.16 0.81 -3.83
CA SER A 60 -4.34 2.24 -4.12
C SER A 60 -3.21 2.87 -4.94
N SER A 61 -2.13 2.14 -5.17
CA SER A 61 -0.97 2.60 -5.95
C SER A 61 -1.22 2.49 -7.46
N SER A 62 -0.54 3.35 -8.21
CA SER A 62 -0.48 3.26 -9.67
C SER A 62 0.61 2.28 -10.09
N ASP A 63 0.37 1.56 -11.18
CA ASP A 63 1.37 0.75 -11.92
C ASP A 63 2.36 1.64 -12.66
#